data_AF-A0A2E8EAB9-F1
#
_entry.id   AF-A0A2E8EAB9-F1
#
_cell.length_a   1.000
_cell.length_b   1.000
_cell.length_c   1.000
_cell.angle_alpha   90.00
_cell.angle_beta   90.00
_cell.angle_gamma   90.00
#
_symmetry.space_group_name_H-M   'P 1'
#
loop_
_entity.id
_entity.type
_entity.pdbx_description
1 polymer ?
#
loop_
_entity_poly.entity_id
_entity_poly.type
_entity_poly.pdbx_seq_one_letter_code
_entity_poly.pdbx_strand_id
1 'polypeptide(L)'
;MFKHILLPTDLSERAERAVDVAIDLAKQAGGTVTLLHVIQTIQGVEFDEMQSFYAELESRVRKRLAALVARHTDANVEVRMEVAYGVPAAEVLRLSEERGIDLVVLASHAVSRDDPAAGWGTLSYKVGLLVACPVLLVK
;
A
#
# COMPACT_ATOMS: atom_id res chain seq x y z
N MET A 1 -1.17 9.79 17.98
CA MET A 1 -0.48 9.94 16.68
C MET A 1 -0.07 8.56 16.20
N PHE A 2 -0.07 8.32 14.89
CA PHE A 2 -0.05 6.97 14.30
C PHE A 2 1.29 6.27 14.48
N LYS A 3 1.28 5.06 15.04
CA LYS A 3 2.45 4.24 15.36
C LYS A 3 2.74 3.20 14.29
N HIS A 4 1.74 2.72 13.56
CA HIS A 4 1.93 1.72 12.52
C HIS A 4 1.06 2.03 11.31
N ILE A 5 1.70 2.59 10.29
CA ILE A 5 1.04 3.06 9.07
C ILE A 5 1.21 2.00 7.99
N LEU A 6 0.11 1.59 7.36
CA LEU A 6 0.13 0.78 6.15
C LEU A 6 0.00 1.68 4.93
N LEU A 7 0.88 1.52 3.95
CA LEU A 7 0.81 2.23 2.68
C LEU A 7 0.82 1.23 1.52
N PRO A 8 -0.36 0.90 0.97
CA PRO A 8 -0.47 0.16 -0.28
C PRO A 8 0.04 1.00 -1.45
N THR A 9 0.96 0.44 -2.24
CA THR A 9 1.61 1.14 -3.36
C THR A 9 1.54 0.34 -4.65
N ASP A 10 1.24 1.03 -5.75
CA ASP A 10 1.34 0.51 -7.11
C ASP A 10 2.73 0.77 -7.73
N LEU A 11 3.67 1.32 -6.96
CA LEU A 11 5.03 1.72 -7.38
C LEU A 11 5.04 2.78 -8.49
N SER A 12 3.96 3.55 -8.62
CA SER A 12 3.91 4.71 -9.50
C SER A 12 4.61 5.92 -8.86
N GLU A 13 5.03 6.88 -9.68
CA GLU A 13 5.58 8.16 -9.18
C GLU A 13 4.59 8.91 -8.26
N ARG A 14 3.29 8.76 -8.52
CA ARG A 14 2.24 9.38 -7.70
C ARG A 14 2.19 8.78 -6.30
N ALA A 15 2.58 7.52 -6.13
CA ALA A 15 2.66 6.88 -4.83
C ALA A 15 3.79 7.45 -3.97
N GLU A 16 4.81 8.09 -4.56
CA GLU A 16 5.95 8.65 -3.81
C GLU A 16 5.50 9.74 -2.83
N ARG A 17 4.59 10.63 -3.25
CA ARG A 17 4.04 11.65 -2.35
C ARG A 17 3.32 11.06 -1.15
N ALA A 18 2.61 9.94 -1.33
CA ALA A 18 1.95 9.26 -0.24
C ALA A 18 2.97 8.67 0.75
N VAL A 19 4.12 8.22 0.25
CA VAL A 19 5.22 7.68 1.05
C VAL A 19 5.83 8.79 1.92
N ASP A 20 6.10 9.96 1.34
CA ASP A 20 6.59 11.13 2.08
C ASP A 20 5.64 11.48 3.24
N VAL A 21 4.34 11.59 2.95
CA VAL A 21 3.32 11.91 3.96
C VAL A 21 3.24 10.85 5.05
N ALA A 22 3.26 9.56 4.71
CA ALA A 22 3.24 8.48 5.69
C ALA A 22 4.48 8.52 6.59
N ILE A 23 5.66 8.74 6.01
CA ILE A 23 6.91 8.83 6.75
C ILE A 23 6.89 10.02 7.70
N ASP A 24 6.45 11.20 7.25
CA ASP A 24 6.38 12.38 8.12
C ASP A 24 5.37 12.22 9.27
N LEU A 25 4.25 11.53 9.05
CA LEU A 25 3.31 11.19 10.10
C LEU A 25 3.91 10.18 11.11
N ALA A 26 4.60 9.16 10.62
CA ALA A 26 5.27 8.18 11.47
C ALA A 26 6.41 8.81 12.28
N LYS A 27 7.21 9.72 11.69
CA LYS A 27 8.31 10.43 12.36
C LYS A 27 7.85 11.10 13.64
N GLN A 28 6.74 11.84 13.58
CA GLN A 28 6.24 12.61 14.71
C GLN A 28 5.84 11.72 15.90
N ALA A 29 5.47 10.47 15.63
CA ALA A 29 5.10 9.49 16.65
C ALA A 29 6.25 8.52 17.01
N GLY A 30 7.38 8.54 16.30
CA GLY A 30 8.36 7.44 16.35
C GLY A 30 7.75 6.10 15.96
N GLY A 31 6.92 6.09 14.91
CA GLY A 31 6.23 4.92 14.39
C GLY A 31 6.97 4.22 13.24
N THR A 32 6.30 3.23 12.66
CA THR A 32 6.77 2.42 11.53
C THR A 32 5.83 2.59 10.35
N VAL A 33 6.38 2.59 9.13
CA VAL A 33 5.61 2.52 7.88
C VAL A 33 5.83 1.15 7.23
N THR A 34 4.75 0.46 6.87
CA THR A 34 4.79 -0.75 6.06
C THR A 34 4.33 -0.41 4.65
N LEU A 35 5.26 -0.47 3.69
CA LEU A 35 4.97 -0.38 2.25
C LEU A 35 4.50 -1.74 1.76
N LEU A 36 3.24 -1.81 1.32
CA LEU A 36 2.63 -3.02 0.79
C LEU A 36 2.50 -2.94 -0.73
N HIS A 37 3.08 -3.89 -1.44
CA HIS A 37 2.72 -4.16 -2.83
C HIS A 37 1.98 -5.48 -2.93
N VAL A 38 0.84 -5.49 -3.63
CA VAL A 38 0.06 -6.72 -3.85
C VAL A 38 0.22 -7.15 -5.29
N ILE A 39 0.85 -8.31 -5.49
CA ILE A 39 0.89 -8.99 -6.77
C ILE A 39 -0.47 -9.64 -6.98
N GLN A 40 -1.23 -9.13 -7.95
CA GLN A 40 -2.56 -9.64 -8.23
C GLN A 40 -2.48 -11.04 -8.84
N THR A 41 -3.09 -12.01 -8.17
CA THR A 41 -3.19 -13.37 -8.68
C THR A 41 -4.31 -13.50 -9.70
N ILE A 42 -4.09 -14.35 -10.70
CA ILE A 42 -5.08 -14.66 -11.74
C ILE A 42 -6.15 -15.58 -11.14
N GLN A 43 -7.40 -15.16 -11.18
CA GLN A 43 -8.53 -15.95 -10.67
C GLN A 43 -8.74 -17.19 -11.55
N GLY A 44 -8.89 -18.36 -10.92
CA GLY A 44 -9.10 -19.64 -11.61
C GLY A 44 -7.83 -20.30 -12.14
N VAL A 45 -6.65 -19.77 -11.80
CA VAL A 45 -5.34 -20.39 -12.05
C VAL A 45 -4.69 -20.66 -10.71
N GLU A 46 -4.25 -21.89 -10.48
CA GLU A 46 -3.58 -22.26 -9.24
C GLU A 46 -2.22 -21.55 -9.13
N PHE A 47 -1.84 -21.19 -7.90
CA PHE A 47 -0.63 -20.40 -7.69
C PHE A 47 0.64 -21.14 -8.14
N ASP A 48 0.67 -22.46 -7.97
CA ASP A 48 1.78 -23.34 -8.33
C ASP A 48 2.03 -23.40 -9.84
N GLU A 49 0.98 -23.35 -10.66
CA GLU A 49 1.07 -23.30 -12.13
C GLU A 49 1.85 -22.07 -12.62
N MET A 50 1.82 -20.98 -11.86
CA MET A 50 2.44 -19.69 -12.21
C MET A 50 3.57 -19.29 -11.25
N GLN A 51 4.06 -20.22 -10.43
CA GLN A 51 5.01 -19.94 -9.35
C GLN A 51 6.28 -19.23 -9.84
N SER A 52 6.86 -19.68 -10.95
CA SER A 52 8.08 -19.09 -11.52
C SER A 52 7.85 -17.66 -12.00
N PHE A 53 6.71 -17.40 -12.63
CA PHE A 53 6.30 -16.06 -13.06
C PHE A 53 6.12 -15.12 -11.87
N TYR A 54 5.40 -15.56 -10.83
CA TYR A 54 5.19 -14.78 -9.61
C TYR A 54 6.49 -14.50 -8.86
N ALA A 55 7.39 -15.48 -8.77
CA ALA A 55 8.71 -15.30 -8.14
C ALA A 55 9.57 -14.27 -8.88
N GLU A 56 9.55 -14.29 -10.21
CA GLU A 56 10.25 -13.27 -11.02
C GLU A 56 9.65 -11.88 -10.79
N LEU A 57 8.32 -11.78 -10.77
CA LEU A 57 7.61 -10.54 -10.53
C LEU A 57 7.90 -9.99 -9.13
N GLU A 58 7.87 -10.83 -8.09
CA GLU A 58 8.23 -10.45 -6.72
C GLU A 58 9.67 -9.96 -6.64
N SER A 59 10.63 -10.61 -7.32
CA SER A 59 12.02 -10.14 -7.37
C SER A 59 12.11 -8.71 -7.93
N ARG A 60 11.38 -8.42 -9.01
CA ARG A 60 11.33 -7.07 -9.62
C ARG A 60 10.67 -6.05 -8.69
N VAL A 61 9.56 -6.42 -8.06
CA VAL A 61 8.82 -5.59 -7.08
C VAL A 61 9.69 -5.27 -5.88
N ARG A 62 10.36 -6.27 -5.28
CA ARG A 62 11.24 -6.07 -4.12
C ARG A 62 12.40 -5.12 -4.43
N LYS A 63 13.00 -5.21 -5.63
CA LYS A 63 14.03 -4.26 -6.07
C LYS A 63 13.50 -2.82 -6.13
N ARG A 64 12.29 -2.63 -6.66
CA ARG A 64 11.66 -1.31 -6.73
C ARG A 64 11.28 -0.76 -5.36
N LEU A 65 10.71 -1.59 -4.49
CA LEU A 65 10.44 -1.22 -3.09
C LEU A 65 11.74 -0.83 -2.37
N ALA A 66 12.81 -1.61 -2.54
CA ALA A 66 14.10 -1.31 -1.91
C ALA A 66 14.67 0.04 -2.39
N ALA A 67 14.57 0.34 -3.68
CA ALA A 67 14.95 1.64 -4.21
C ALA A 67 14.10 2.79 -3.63
N LEU A 68 12.78 2.59 -3.49
CA LEU A 68 11.88 3.55 -2.87
C LEU A 68 12.22 3.79 -1.39
N VAL A 69 12.48 2.73 -0.62
CA VAL A 69 12.90 2.83 0.79
C VAL A 69 14.27 3.50 0.94
N ALA A 70 15.21 3.19 0.05
CA ALA A 70 16.56 3.76 0.08
C ALA A 70 16.57 5.30 -0.02
N ARG A 71 15.56 5.90 -0.66
CA ARG A 71 15.42 7.37 -0.72
C ARG A 71 15.02 8.01 0.62
N HIS A 72 14.63 7.21 1.61
CA HIS A 72 14.07 7.67 2.88
C HIS A 72 14.84 7.15 4.09
N THR A 73 16.06 6.63 3.92
CA THR A 73 16.87 6.07 5.02
C THR A 73 17.20 7.09 6.11
N ASP A 74 17.26 8.38 5.77
CA ASP A 74 17.61 9.46 6.69
C ASP A 74 16.43 9.91 7.57
N ALA A 75 15.24 9.33 7.37
CA ALA A 75 14.01 9.74 8.02
C ALA A 75 13.92 9.42 9.52
N ASN A 76 14.84 8.61 10.08
CA ASN A 76 14.73 8.05 11.43
C ASN A 76 13.37 7.37 11.71
N VAL A 77 12.81 6.73 10.67
CA VAL A 77 11.58 5.94 10.70
C VAL A 77 11.89 4.58 10.12
N GLU A 78 11.39 3.53 10.79
CA GLU A 78 11.47 2.19 10.25
C GLU A 78 10.48 2.07 9.08
N VAL A 79 10.99 1.78 7.88
CA VAL A 79 10.17 1.51 6.70
C VAL A 79 10.33 0.04 6.31
N ARG A 80 9.26 -0.74 6.48
CA ARG A 80 9.18 -2.15 6.12
C ARG A 80 8.64 -2.32 4.71
N MET A 81 9.12 -3.34 4.02
CA MET A 81 8.64 -3.74 2.69
C MET A 81 7.90 -5.05 2.80
N GLU A 82 6.67 -5.09 2.31
CA GLU A 82 5.84 -6.29 2.27
C GLU A 82 5.33 -6.52 0.85
N VAL A 83 5.45 -7.77 0.39
CA VAL A 83 4.87 -8.21 -0.88
C VAL A 83 3.86 -9.30 -0.55
N ALA A 84 2.61 -9.09 -0.95
CA ALA A 84 1.52 -10.04 -0.79
C ALA A 84 1.02 -10.51 -2.16
N TYR A 85 0.29 -11.63 -2.16
CA TYR A 85 -0.31 -12.21 -3.34
C TYR A 85 -1.82 -12.31 -3.14
N GLY A 86 -2.60 -11.80 -4.10
CA GLY A 86 -4.06 -11.92 -4.02
C GLY A 86 -4.81 -10.73 -4.57
N VAL A 87 -6.02 -10.49 -4.06
CA VAL A 87 -6.83 -9.33 -4.44
C VAL A 87 -6.36 -8.11 -3.63
N PRO A 88 -5.94 -7.00 -4.26
CA PRO A 88 -5.34 -5.87 -3.54
C PRO A 88 -6.14 -5.36 -2.34
N ALA A 89 -7.45 -5.15 -2.51
CA ALA A 89 -8.28 -4.69 -1.40
C ALA A 89 -8.32 -5.71 -0.26
N ALA A 90 -8.48 -7.01 -0.57
CA ALA A 90 -8.53 -8.06 0.45
C ALA A 90 -7.23 -8.14 1.25
N GLU A 91 -6.08 -8.05 0.60
CA GLU A 91 -4.77 -8.08 1.27
C GLU A 91 -4.54 -6.83 2.14
N VAL A 92 -5.01 -5.66 1.71
CA VAL A 92 -4.94 -4.44 2.54
C VAL A 92 -5.76 -4.61 3.82
N LEU A 93 -7.00 -5.11 3.72
CA LEU A 93 -7.86 -5.37 4.88
C LEU A 93 -7.21 -6.39 5.80
N ARG A 94 -6.77 -7.53 5.25
CA ARG A 94 -6.12 -8.61 6.01
C ARG A 94 -4.91 -8.12 6.79
N LEU A 95 -3.99 -7.41 6.14
CA LEU A 95 -2.81 -6.87 6.81
C LEU A 95 -3.16 -5.80 7.85
N SER A 96 -4.17 -4.97 7.59
CA SER A 96 -4.58 -3.95 8.54
C SER A 96 -5.02 -4.54 9.87
N GLU A 97 -5.73 -5.67 9.83
CA GLU A 97 -6.21 -6.40 11.01
C GLU A 97 -5.09 -7.19 11.70
N GLU A 98 -4.27 -7.92 10.93
CA GLU A 98 -3.23 -8.80 11.47
C GLU A 98 -2.05 -8.06 12.12
N ARG A 99 -1.79 -6.82 11.70
CA ARG A 99 -0.55 -6.09 12.06
C ARG A 99 -0.78 -4.91 12.98
N GLY A 100 -2.00 -4.74 13.50
CA GLY A 100 -2.33 -3.62 14.38
C GLY A 100 -2.09 -2.27 13.71
N ILE A 101 -2.47 -2.15 12.44
CA ILE A 101 -2.32 -0.91 11.67
C ILE A 101 -3.29 0.13 12.22
N ASP A 102 -2.78 1.30 12.56
CA ASP A 102 -3.59 2.40 13.11
C ASP A 102 -3.86 3.54 12.12
N LEU A 103 -3.29 3.45 10.91
CA LEU A 103 -3.62 4.30 9.76
C LEU A 103 -3.32 3.58 8.44
N VAL A 104 -4.23 3.68 7.47
CA VAL A 104 -3.93 3.37 6.07
C VAL A 104 -3.74 4.67 5.29
N VAL A 105 -2.60 4.82 4.59
CA VAL A 105 -2.33 5.92 3.68
C VAL A 105 -2.40 5.41 2.24
N LEU A 106 -3.16 6.10 1.38
CA LEU A 106 -3.31 5.72 -0.02
C LEU A 106 -3.02 6.88 -0.95
N ALA A 107 -2.28 6.62 -2.02
CA ALA A 107 -2.29 7.49 -3.18
C ALA A 107 -3.65 7.37 -3.88
N SER A 108 -4.23 8.50 -4.27
CA SER A 108 -5.59 8.55 -4.82
C SER A 108 -5.73 9.68 -5.83
N HIS A 109 -6.59 9.51 -6.84
CA HIS A 109 -6.89 10.57 -7.81
C HIS A 109 -8.08 11.41 -7.37
N ALA A 110 -8.11 12.69 -7.73
CA ALA A 110 -9.32 13.48 -7.60
C ALA A 110 -10.40 12.89 -8.53
N VAL A 111 -11.55 12.54 -7.96
CA VAL A 111 -12.71 12.11 -8.75
C VAL A 111 -13.40 13.37 -9.27
N SER A 112 -13.78 13.37 -10.55
CA SER A 112 -14.49 14.50 -11.15
C SER A 112 -15.78 14.76 -10.40
N ARG A 113 -16.12 16.05 -10.18
CA ARG A 113 -17.40 16.42 -9.58
C ARG A 113 -18.58 16.11 -10.50
N ASP A 114 -18.35 16.11 -11.82
CA ASP A 114 -19.37 15.87 -12.83
C ASP A 114 -19.60 14.37 -13.07
N ASP A 115 -18.68 13.51 -12.62
CA ASP A 115 -18.80 12.05 -12.66
C ASP A 115 -18.27 11.43 -11.35
N PRO A 116 -19.05 11.49 -10.26
CA PRO A 116 -18.64 10.93 -8.97
C PRO A 116 -18.57 9.38 -8.99
N ALA A 117 -19.22 8.73 -9.95
CA ALA A 117 -19.26 7.27 -10.06
C ALA A 117 -17.94 6.69 -10.58
N ALA A 118 -17.12 7.48 -11.29
CA ALA A 118 -15.80 7.08 -11.77
C ALA A 118 -14.85 6.59 -10.66
N GLY A 119 -15.07 7.00 -9.41
CA GLY A 119 -14.29 6.54 -8.25
C GLY A 119 -14.75 5.20 -7.66
N TRP A 120 -15.93 4.70 -8.02
CA TRP A 120 -16.51 3.51 -7.41
C TRP A 120 -15.72 2.25 -7.77
N GLY A 121 -15.56 1.36 -6.79
CA GLY A 121 -14.86 0.08 -7.00
C GLY A 121 -13.34 0.17 -7.08
N THR A 122 -12.76 1.38 -7.07
CA THR A 122 -11.30 1.58 -6.93
C THR A 122 -10.78 1.04 -5.60
N LEU A 123 -9.45 0.80 -5.53
CA LEU A 123 -8.82 0.37 -4.28
C LEU A 123 -9.11 1.35 -3.14
N SER A 124 -8.95 2.66 -3.39
CA SER A 124 -9.21 3.70 -2.39
C SER A 124 -10.66 3.74 -1.92
N TYR A 125 -11.61 3.49 -2.83
CA TYR A 125 -13.03 3.41 -2.47
C TYR A 125 -13.30 2.20 -1.57
N LYS A 126 -12.83 1.01 -1.97
CA LYS A 126 -13.04 -0.24 -1.22
C LYS A 126 -12.38 -0.17 0.16
N VAL A 127 -11.11 0.24 0.23
CA VAL A 127 -10.38 0.34 1.49
C VAL A 127 -11.00 1.41 2.40
N GLY A 128 -11.31 2.59 1.85
CA GLY A 128 -11.93 3.69 2.61
C GLY A 128 -13.27 3.34 3.26
N LEU A 129 -14.01 2.37 2.71
CA LEU A 129 -15.28 1.92 3.27
C LEU A 129 -15.15 0.71 4.21
N LEU A 130 -14.15 -0.14 4.00
CA LEU A 130 -14.12 -1.46 4.64
C LEU A 130 -13.09 -1.60 5.75
N VAL A 131 -12.03 -0.78 5.77
CA VAL A 131 -10.99 -0.91 6.79
C VAL A 131 -11.45 -0.31 8.12
N ALA A 132 -11.08 -0.94 9.23
CA ALA A 132 -11.51 -0.52 10.56
C ALA A 132 -10.77 0.72 11.09
N CYS A 133 -9.55 0.97 10.64
CA CYS A 133 -8.73 2.10 11.06
C CYS A 133 -8.94 3.34 10.15
N PRO A 134 -8.51 4.53 10.58
CA PRO A 134 -8.56 5.72 9.73
C PRO A 134 -7.84 5.53 8.39
N VAL A 135 -8.37 6.21 7.35
CA VAL A 135 -7.78 6.24 6.01
C VAL A 135 -7.44 7.67 5.62
N LEU A 136 -6.21 7.89 5.15
CA LEU A 136 -5.75 9.15 4.58
C LEU A 136 -5.54 8.98 3.06
N LEU A 137 -6.25 9.79 2.27
CA LEU A 137 -6.08 9.83 0.82
C LEU A 137 -5.17 11.00 0.43
N VAL A 138 -4.03 10.68 -0.19
CA VAL A 138 -3.05 11.66 -0.69
C VAL A 138 -3.24 11.82 -2.20
N LYS A 139 -3.31 13.08 -2.66
CA LYS A 139 -3.52 13.44 -4.07
C LYS A 139 -2.23 13.90 -4.74
#